data_AF-A0A6V7QWG4-F1
#
_entry.id   AF-A0A6V7QWG4-F1
#
_cell.length_a   1.000
_cell.length_b   1.000
_cell.length_c   1.000
_cell.angle_alpha   90.00
_cell.angle_beta   90.00
_cell.angle_gamma   90.00
#
_symmetry.space_group_name_H-M   'P 1'
#
loop_
_entity.id
_entity.type
_entity.pdbx_description
1 polymer ?
#
loop_
_entity_poly.entity_id
_entity_poly.type
_entity_poly.pdbx_seq_one_letter_code
_entity_poly.pdbx_strand_id
1 'polypeptide(L)'
;MQHPSLILQGIVKASEMDSFNLPYYQPSMEEVKMVARDEGSFDLVEEQVFDLNWDVANGGNVAGIIRAVSESMLASRFGETILDELFSRFAAIVAELSPQGEVEIRYFHNIFPEERMSSILRRK
;
A
#
# COMPACT_ATOMS: atom_id res chain seq x y z
N MET A 1 -21.23 -10.21 10.10
CA MET A 1 -20.33 -9.12 9.65
C MET A 1 -21.13 -7.84 9.63
N GLN A 2 -20.67 -6.78 10.31
CA GLN A 2 -21.40 -5.50 10.37
C GLN A 2 -21.27 -4.70 9.05
N HIS A 3 -20.33 -5.06 8.18
CA HIS A 3 -20.11 -4.44 6.86
C HIS A 3 -20.12 -5.50 5.75
N PRO A 4 -21.22 -5.67 4.98
CA PRO A 4 -21.24 -6.59 3.85
C PRO A 4 -20.26 -6.14 2.76
N SER A 5 -19.62 -7.07 2.04
CA SER A 5 -18.76 -6.69 0.91
C SER A 5 -19.58 -6.12 -0.25
N LEU A 6 -18.94 -5.32 -1.12
CA LEU A 6 -19.58 -4.81 -2.34
C LEU A 6 -20.00 -5.95 -3.30
N ILE A 7 -19.33 -7.10 -3.22
CA ILE A 7 -19.67 -8.31 -3.97
C ILE A 7 -20.99 -8.92 -3.47
N LEU A 8 -21.14 -9.07 -2.15
CA LEU A 8 -22.38 -9.60 -1.55
C LEU A 8 -23.60 -8.72 -1.83
N GLN A 9 -23.37 -7.42 -2.07
CA GLN A 9 -24.42 -6.48 -2.44
C GLN A 9 -24.67 -6.39 -3.95
N GLY A 10 -23.90 -7.11 -4.77
CA GLY A 10 -24.03 -7.09 -6.22
C GLY A 10 -23.55 -5.79 -6.88
N ILE A 11 -22.84 -4.92 -6.15
CA ILE A 11 -22.26 -3.68 -6.67
C ILE A 11 -21.04 -3.98 -7.53
N VAL A 12 -20.23 -4.96 -7.11
CA VAL A 12 -19.06 -5.46 -7.86
C VAL A 12 -19.29 -6.93 -8.19
N LYS A 13 -19.01 -7.34 -9.43
CA LYS A 13 -19.10 -8.76 -9.79
C LYS A 13 -17.91 -9.52 -9.21
N ALA A 14 -18.15 -10.72 -8.70
CA ALA A 14 -17.07 -11.59 -8.19
C ALA A 14 -15.96 -11.80 -9.26
N SER A 15 -16.35 -12.03 -10.51
CA SER A 15 -15.41 -12.20 -11.63
C SER A 15 -14.54 -10.96 -11.92
N GLU A 16 -15.06 -9.75 -11.66
CA GLU A 16 -14.29 -8.52 -11.84
C GLU A 16 -13.22 -8.40 -10.75
N MET A 17 -13.58 -8.74 -9.51
CA MET A 17 -12.63 -8.82 -8.39
C MET A 17 -11.55 -9.89 -8.63
N ASP A 18 -11.94 -11.10 -9.05
CA ASP A 18 -11.00 -12.21 -9.32
C ASP A 18 -9.98 -11.87 -10.41
N SER A 19 -10.33 -10.96 -11.33
CA SER A 19 -9.46 -10.50 -12.42
C SER A 19 -8.53 -9.35 -12.04
N PHE A 20 -8.70 -8.77 -10.85
CA PHE A 20 -7.98 -7.57 -10.42
C PHE A 20 -6.93 -7.91 -9.37
N ASN A 21 -5.68 -7.53 -9.66
CA ASN A 21 -4.58 -7.55 -8.69
C ASN A 21 -3.98 -6.14 -8.59
N LEU A 22 -3.57 -5.76 -7.39
CA LEU A 22 -2.78 -4.54 -7.20
C LEU A 22 -1.37 -4.77 -7.73
N PRO A 23 -0.80 -3.87 -8.54
CA PRO A 23 0.58 -3.95 -9.00
C PRO A 23 1.52 -3.45 -7.90
N TYR A 24 1.37 -4.01 -6.70
CA TYR A 24 2.13 -3.65 -5.53
C TYR A 24 2.76 -4.90 -4.95
N TYR A 25 4.07 -4.86 -4.76
CA TYR A 25 4.83 -5.89 -4.07
C TYR A 25 5.59 -5.22 -2.94
N GLN A 26 5.39 -5.71 -1.72
CA GLN A 26 6.21 -5.32 -0.58
C GLN A 26 7.33 -6.35 -0.42
N PRO A 27 8.54 -6.10 -0.92
CA PRO A 27 9.64 -7.03 -0.76
C PRO A 27 10.09 -7.09 0.70
N SER A 28 10.59 -8.25 1.09
CA SER A 28 11.42 -8.39 2.29
C SER A 28 12.78 -7.72 2.07
N MET A 29 13.47 -7.36 3.15
CA MET A 29 14.82 -6.82 3.05
C MET A 29 15.80 -7.85 2.45
N GLU A 30 15.57 -9.14 2.70
CA GLU A 30 16.31 -10.23 2.07
C GLU A 30 16.21 -10.20 0.55
N GLU A 31 15.01 -9.98 0.01
CA GLU A 31 14.79 -9.87 -1.44
C GLU A 31 15.41 -8.60 -2.03
N VAL A 32 15.30 -7.47 -1.32
CA VAL A 32 15.97 -6.22 -1.72
C VAL A 32 17.48 -6.44 -1.80
N LYS A 33 18.07 -7.07 -0.78
CA LYS A 33 19.50 -7.41 -0.73
C LYS A 33 19.93 -8.33 -1.85
N MET A 34 19.09 -9.31 -2.19
CA MET A 34 19.36 -10.25 -3.27
C MET A 34 19.44 -9.54 -4.61
N VAL A 35 18.42 -8.74 -4.95
CA VAL A 35 18.36 -8.02 -6.23
C VAL A 35 19.49 -6.99 -6.35
N ALA A 36 19.81 -6.26 -5.27
CA ALA A 36 20.89 -5.28 -5.29
C ALA A 36 22.27 -5.92 -5.52
N ARG A 37 22.51 -7.09 -4.94
CA ARG A 37 23.75 -7.87 -5.15
C ARG A 37 23.84 -8.42 -6.57
N ASP A 38 22.73 -8.93 -7.10
CA ASP A 38 22.66 -9.49 -8.45
C ASP A 38 22.86 -8.40 -9.52
N GLU A 39 22.35 -7.18 -9.28
CA GLU A 39 22.51 -6.05 -10.21
C GLU A 39 23.91 -5.41 -10.13
N GLY A 40 24.47 -5.26 -8.92
CA GLY A 40 25.88 -4.92 -8.70
C GLY A 40 26.27 -3.45 -8.88
N SER A 41 25.35 -2.52 -9.17
CA SER A 41 25.65 -1.08 -9.28
C SER A 41 25.61 -0.34 -7.94
N PHE A 42 25.14 -0.99 -6.86
CA PHE A 42 24.91 -0.36 -5.56
C PHE A 42 25.57 -1.13 -4.42
N ASP A 43 26.29 -0.39 -3.58
CA ASP A 43 26.73 -0.87 -2.28
C ASP A 43 25.64 -0.58 -1.25
N LEU A 44 25.15 -1.61 -0.57
CA LEU A 44 24.21 -1.45 0.55
C LEU A 44 24.99 -1.02 1.79
N VAL A 45 24.85 0.25 2.16
CA VAL A 45 25.60 0.87 3.27
C VAL A 45 24.87 0.70 4.61
N GLU A 46 23.55 0.88 4.63
CA GLU A 46 22.76 0.83 5.85
C GLU A 46 21.35 0.29 5.58
N GLU A 47 20.80 -0.41 6.57
CA GLU A 47 19.42 -0.88 6.61
C GLU A 47 18.70 -0.15 7.73
N GLN A 48 17.58 0.51 7.41
CA GLN A 48 16.74 1.18 8.40
C GLN A 48 15.30 0.66 8.29
N VAL A 49 14.79 0.19 9.42
CA VAL A 49 13.38 -0.18 9.59
C VAL A 49 12.74 0.89 10.44
N PHE A 50 11.66 1.46 9.96
CA PHE A 50 10.88 2.42 10.73
C PHE A 50 9.56 1.76 11.13
N ASP A 51 9.34 1.74 12.44
CA ASP A 51 8.00 1.54 12.96
C ASP A 51 7.24 2.84 12.75
N LEU A 52 6.40 2.87 11.72
CA LEU A 52 5.43 3.94 11.62
C LEU A 52 4.43 3.73 12.75
N ASN A 53 4.57 4.50 13.82
CA ASN A 53 3.60 4.43 14.91
C ASN A 53 2.25 4.91 14.37
N TRP A 54 1.38 3.94 14.08
CA TRP A 54 0.04 4.17 13.57
C TRP A 54 -0.88 4.75 14.66
N ASP A 55 -0.44 4.94 15.91
CA ASP A 55 -1.24 5.52 17.01
C ASP A 55 -1.98 6.84 16.68
N VAL A 56 -1.59 7.55 15.60
CA VAL A 56 -2.24 8.79 15.13
C VAL A 56 -3.27 8.56 14.02
N ALA A 57 -3.36 7.35 13.46
CA ALA A 57 -4.17 7.06 12.30
C ALA A 57 -5.41 6.22 12.66
N ASN A 58 -6.50 6.92 12.94
CA ASN A 58 -7.83 6.31 12.97
C ASN A 58 -8.19 5.70 11.60
N GLY A 59 -9.28 4.92 11.55
CA GLY A 59 -9.75 4.27 10.32
C GLY A 59 -9.87 5.20 9.11
N GLY A 60 -10.24 6.46 9.33
CA GLY A 60 -10.34 7.47 8.26
C GLY A 60 -8.99 7.87 7.67
N ASN A 61 -7.96 8.06 8.50
CA ASN A 61 -6.61 8.39 8.04
C ASN A 61 -6.03 7.24 7.20
N VAL A 62 -6.24 5.99 7.63
CA VAL A 62 -5.85 4.78 6.88
C VAL A 62 -6.52 4.76 5.52
N ALA A 63 -7.83 4.93 5.50
CA ALA A 63 -8.60 4.93 4.26
C ALA A 63 -8.14 6.05 3.32
N GLY A 64 -7.80 7.24 3.85
CA GLY A 64 -7.28 8.35 3.06
C GLY A 64 -5.94 8.03 2.39
N ILE A 65 -4.98 7.45 3.12
CA ILE A 65 -3.67 7.06 2.56
C ILE A 65 -3.84 6.00 1.46
N ILE A 66 -4.59 4.94 1.74
CA ILE A 66 -4.84 3.87 0.77
C ILE A 66 -5.61 4.40 -0.44
N ARG A 67 -6.58 5.30 -0.22
CA ARG A 67 -7.32 5.96 -1.31
C ARG A 67 -6.38 6.76 -2.21
N ALA A 68 -5.52 7.60 -1.64
CA ALA A 68 -4.61 8.43 -2.42
C ALA A 68 -3.71 7.62 -3.38
N VAL A 69 -3.28 6.41 -2.98
CA VAL A 69 -2.39 5.57 -3.80
C VAL A 69 -3.14 4.63 -4.76
N SER A 70 -4.38 4.25 -4.47
CA SER A 70 -5.10 3.20 -5.22
C SER A 70 -6.35 3.69 -5.97
N GLU A 71 -6.85 4.89 -5.69
CA GLU A 71 -8.11 5.40 -6.22
C GLU A 71 -8.17 5.37 -7.75
N SER A 72 -7.16 5.88 -8.44
CA SER A 72 -7.13 5.92 -9.90
C SER A 72 -7.23 4.53 -10.54
N MET A 73 -6.60 3.53 -9.92
CA MET A 73 -6.63 2.14 -10.36
C MET A 73 -7.99 1.50 -10.14
N LEU A 74 -8.58 1.73 -8.96
CA LEU A 74 -9.90 1.21 -8.61
C LEU A 74 -10.98 1.87 -9.46
N ALA A 75 -10.89 3.18 -9.69
CA ALA A 75 -11.77 3.94 -10.58
C ALA A 75 -11.74 3.36 -12.00
N SER A 76 -10.53 3.13 -12.53
CA SER A 76 -10.35 2.60 -13.89
C SER A 76 -10.92 1.20 -14.08
N ARG A 77 -11.02 0.39 -13.02
CA ARG A 77 -11.44 -1.02 -13.11
C ARG A 77 -12.88 -1.24 -12.71
N PHE A 78 -13.36 -0.52 -11.70
CA PHE A 78 -14.67 -0.73 -11.07
C PHE A 78 -15.60 0.48 -11.20
N GLY A 79 -15.11 1.61 -11.71
CA GLY A 79 -15.85 2.85 -11.85
C GLY A 79 -15.75 3.77 -10.63
N GLU A 80 -15.88 5.08 -10.86
CA GLU A 80 -15.78 6.09 -9.81
C GLU A 80 -16.92 6.00 -8.78
N THR A 81 -18.09 5.52 -9.20
CA THR A 81 -19.30 5.48 -8.37
C THR A 81 -19.19 4.57 -7.15
N ILE A 82 -18.23 3.64 -7.14
CA ILE A 82 -18.06 2.70 -6.03
C ILE A 82 -17.09 3.21 -4.94
N LEU A 83 -16.29 4.23 -5.25
CA LEU A 83 -15.12 4.59 -4.44
C LEU A 83 -15.51 5.11 -3.05
N ASP A 84 -16.50 5.99 -2.97
CA ASP A 84 -16.89 6.60 -1.70
C ASP A 84 -17.43 5.55 -0.72
N GLU A 85 -18.28 4.64 -1.22
CA GLU A 85 -18.80 3.53 -0.41
C GLU A 85 -17.69 2.54 -0.02
N LEU A 86 -16.78 2.22 -0.94
CA LEU A 86 -15.64 1.34 -0.70
C LEU A 86 -14.77 1.88 0.43
N PHE A 87 -14.34 3.13 0.33
CA PHE A 87 -13.42 3.73 1.30
C PHE A 87 -14.09 4.05 2.64
N SER A 88 -15.39 4.37 2.64
CA SER A 88 -16.18 4.50 3.87
C SER A 88 -16.22 3.19 4.67
N ARG A 89 -16.50 2.07 4.00
CA ARG A 89 -16.51 0.75 4.64
C ARG A 89 -15.11 0.32 5.08
N PHE A 90 -14.11 0.57 4.24
CA PHE A 90 -12.72 0.28 4.60
C PHE A 90 -12.32 1.04 5.87
N ALA A 91 -12.66 2.33 5.98
CA ALA A 91 -12.42 3.11 7.20
C ALA A 91 -13.10 2.50 8.43
N ALA A 92 -14.37 2.07 8.31
CA ALA A 92 -15.11 1.46 9.40
C ALA A 92 -14.49 0.12 9.85
N ILE A 93 -14.12 -0.75 8.89
CA ILE A 93 -13.46 -2.02 9.16
C ILE A 93 -12.13 -1.80 9.88
N VAL A 94 -11.31 -0.85 9.42
CA VAL A 94 -10.02 -0.57 10.05
C VAL A 94 -10.20 -0.01 11.48
N ALA A 95 -11.20 0.85 11.69
CA ALA A 95 -11.53 1.34 13.03
C ALA A 95 -11.99 0.23 13.99
N GLU A 96 -12.67 -0.81 13.49
CA GLU A 96 -13.06 -1.99 14.28
C GLU A 96 -11.88 -2.93 14.59
N LEU A 97 -10.94 -3.08 13.64
CA LEU A 97 -9.80 -3.99 13.77
C LEU A 97 -8.67 -3.44 14.64
N SER A 98 -8.61 -2.11 14.83
CA SER A 98 -7.64 -1.48 15.72
C SER A 98 -8.34 -0.56 16.75
N PRO A 99 -9.00 -1.12 17.78
CA PRO A 99 -9.57 -0.32 18.86
C PRO A 99 -8.51 0.38 19.72
N GLN A 100 -7.24 -0.07 19.64
CA GLN A 100 -6.15 0.26 20.57
C GLN A 100 -4.84 0.68 19.88
N GLY A 101 -4.85 1.01 18.58
CA GLY A 101 -3.74 1.73 17.93
C GLY A 101 -2.59 0.88 17.40
N GLU A 102 -2.44 -0.38 17.79
CA GLU A 102 -1.31 -1.21 17.36
C GLU A 102 -1.59 -1.97 16.06
N VAL A 103 -1.45 -1.28 14.92
CA VAL A 103 -1.13 -1.95 13.65
C VAL A 103 0.33 -1.64 13.34
N GLU A 104 1.22 -2.57 13.70
CA GLU A 104 2.64 -2.49 13.34
C GLU A 104 2.77 -2.76 11.83
N ILE A 105 2.79 -1.70 11.02
CA ILE A 105 3.18 -1.81 9.61
C ILE A 105 4.64 -1.40 9.50
N ARG A 106 5.51 -2.41 9.39
CA ARG A 106 6.92 -2.19 9.08
C ARG A 106 7.06 -1.80 7.62
N TYR A 107 7.47 -0.56 7.39
CA TYR A 107 7.89 -0.08 6.08
C TYR A 107 9.41 -0.11 6.02
N PHE A 108 9.94 -0.79 5.01
CA PHE A 108 11.33 -0.65 4.63
C PHE A 108 11.45 0.60 3.77
N HIS A 109 12.02 1.67 4.31
CA HIS A 109 12.42 2.79 3.49
C HIS A 109 13.81 2.48 2.94
N ASN A 110 13.89 2.19 1.63
CA ASN A 110 15.17 2.08 0.95
C ASN A 110 15.72 3.51 0.81
N ILE A 111 16.49 3.98 1.80
CA ILE A 111 17.20 5.25 1.69
C ILE A 111 18.36 5.01 0.72
N PHE A 112 18.09 5.17 -0.57
CA PHE A 112 19.15 5.54 -1.50
C PHE A 112 19.52 6.98 -1.16
N PRO A 113 20.77 7.27 -0.73
CA PRO A 113 21.17 8.64 -0.41
C PRO A 113 20.91 9.55 -1.62
N GLU A 114 20.29 10.71 -1.38
CA GLU A 114 19.88 11.69 -2.40
C GLU A 114 20.97 12.00 -3.43
N GLU A 115 22.24 11.95 -3.00
CA GLU A 115 23.41 12.18 -3.84
C GLU A 115 23.50 11.24 -5.06
N ARG A 116 22.87 10.05 -5.00
CA ARG A 116 22.81 9.09 -6.12
C ARG A 116 21.54 9.15 -6.97
N MET A 117 20.52 9.91 -6.57
CA MET A 117 19.32 10.11 -7.42
C MET A 117 19.68 10.87 -8.72
N SER A 118 20.68 11.76 -8.64
CA SER A 118 21.18 12.52 -9.80
C SER A 118 21.92 11.65 -10.84
N SER A 119 22.47 10.49 -10.44
CA SER A 119 23.15 9.57 -11.37
C SER A 119 22.20 8.57 -12.03
N ILE A 120 21.03 8.31 -11.44
CA ILE A 120 19.97 7.49 -12.04
C ILE A 120 19.29 8.24 -13.21
N LEU A 121 19.16 9.57 -13.11
CA LEU A 121 18.64 10.41 -14.21
C LEU A 121 19.68 10.75 -15.30
N ARG A 122 20.90 10.21 -15.21
CA ARG A 122 21.92 10.31 -16.26
C ARG A 122 22.42 8.93 -16.69
N ARG A 123 21.57 8.18 -17.39
CA ARG A 123 22.06 7.27 -18.44
C ARG A 123 21.51 7.74 -19.79
N LYS A 124 22.43 8.09 -20.69
CA LYS A 124 22.22 8.16 -22.14
C LYS A 124 21.91 6.77 -22.68
#